data_AF-A0A948E7F6-F1
#
_entry.id   AF-A0A948E7F6-F1
#
_cell.length_a   1.000
_cell.length_b   1.000
_cell.length_c   1.000
_cell.angle_alpha   90.00
_cell.angle_beta   90.00
_cell.angle_gamma   90.00
#
_symmetry.space_group_name_H-M   'P 1'
#
loop_
_entity.id
_entity.type
_entity.pdbx_description
1 polymer ?
#
loop_
_entity_poly.entity_id
_entity_poly.type
_entity_poly.pdbx_seq_one_letter_code
_entity_poly.pdbx_strand_id
1 'polypeptide(L)' 'HDKRQPKVTNAAPAPRGKDHFASGEVVILMSGLLCGKQGVIVGQASAKNHYRVKVGAMEVTVDTADLRPAT' A
#
# COMPACT_ATOMS: atom_id res chain seq x y z
N HIS A 1 -20.59 28.82 28.12
CA HIS A 1 -20.25 27.39 27.93
C HIS A 1 -20.04 27.13 26.45
N ASP A 2 -18.78 27.18 26.02
CA ASP A 2 -18.37 27.02 24.62
C ASP A 2 -18.32 25.52 24.28
N LYS A 3 -19.25 25.05 23.43
CA LYS A 3 -19.27 23.67 22.95
C LYS A 3 -18.17 23.51 21.90
N ARG A 4 -16.95 23.22 22.34
CA ARG A 4 -15.88 22.73 21.47
C ARG A 4 -16.26 21.34 20.98
N GLN A 5 -17.02 21.27 19.90
CA GLN A 5 -17.14 20.06 19.12
C GLN A 5 -15.72 19.63 18.72
N PRO A 6 -15.33 18.36 18.87
CA PRO A 6 -14.12 17.88 18.26
C PRO A 6 -14.31 18.04 16.76
N LYS A 7 -13.62 19.04 16.18
CA LYS A 7 -13.42 19.11 14.75
C LYS A 7 -12.69 17.82 14.39
N VAL A 8 -13.46 16.83 13.96
CA VAL A 8 -12.95 15.69 13.20
C VAL A 8 -12.29 16.32 12.00
N THR A 9 -10.99 16.58 12.14
CA THR A 9 -10.13 16.79 11.00
C THR A 9 -10.18 15.46 10.29
N ASN A 10 -11.15 15.31 9.39
CA ASN A 10 -11.03 14.43 8.26
C ASN A 10 -9.76 14.93 7.58
N ALA A 11 -8.62 14.39 7.98
CA ALA A 11 -7.39 14.54 7.24
C ALA A 11 -7.72 13.90 5.90
N ALA A 12 -8.12 14.76 4.95
CA ALA A 12 -8.14 14.36 3.56
C ALA A 12 -6.78 13.69 3.31
N PRO A 13 -6.74 12.46 2.79
CA PRO A 13 -5.47 11.80 2.53
C PRO A 13 -4.61 12.78 1.74
N ALA A 14 -3.41 13.02 2.25
CA ALA A 14 -2.48 13.98 1.67
C ALA A 14 -2.41 13.78 0.15
N PRO A 15 -2.33 14.86 -0.64
CA PRO A 15 -2.36 14.77 -2.09
C PRO A 15 -1.32 13.75 -2.58
N ARG A 16 -1.82 12.77 -3.33
CA ARG A 16 -1.11 11.61 -3.91
C ARG A 16 0.19 12.05 -4.59
N GLY A 17 1.30 11.95 -3.85
CA GLY A 17 2.60 11.69 -4.43
C GLY A 17 2.53 10.30 -5.04
N LYS A 18 2.71 10.23 -6.36
CA LYS A 18 2.51 9.05 -7.20
C LYS A 18 3.29 7.85 -6.60
N ASP A 19 2.61 6.72 -6.48
CA ASP A 19 3.18 5.39 -6.23
C ASP A 19 3.64 5.05 -4.79
N HIS A 20 2.98 5.60 -3.75
CA HIS A 20 3.09 5.04 -2.40
C HIS A 20 1.86 4.22 -2.03
N PHE A 21 2.06 2.92 -1.79
CA PHE A 21 1.01 2.02 -1.32
C PHE A 21 0.92 2.05 0.21
N ALA A 22 -0.30 2.01 0.74
CA ALA A 22 -0.51 1.91 2.19
C ALA A 22 -0.37 0.46 2.69
N SER A 23 0.06 0.28 3.94
CA SER A 23 -0.04 -1.05 4.58
C SER A 23 -1.51 -1.48 4.68
N GLY A 24 -1.78 -2.73 4.31
CA GLY A 24 -3.13 -3.28 4.21
C GLY A 24 -3.78 -3.08 2.83
N GLU A 25 -3.16 -2.32 1.93
CA GLU A 25 -3.66 -2.14 0.57
C GLU A 25 -3.50 -3.43 -0.25
N VAL A 26 -4.53 -3.76 -1.04
CA VAL A 26 -4.49 -4.91 -1.95
C VAL A 26 -3.93 -4.48 -3.29
N VAL A 27 -2.91 -5.19 -3.75
CA VAL A 27 -2.20 -4.93 -5.00
C VAL A 27 -2.12 -6.18 -5.86
N ILE A 28 -2.00 -6.00 -7.16
CA ILE A 28 -1.72 -7.04 -8.13
C ILE A 28 -0.23 -6.96 -8.49
N LEU A 29 0.45 -8.09 -8.42
CA LEU A 29 1.84 -8.22 -8.85
C LEU A 29 1.87 -8.33 -10.37
N MET A 30 2.66 -7.51 -11.05
CA MET A 30 2.73 -7.45 -12.51
C MET A 30 3.92 -8.22 -13.09
N SER A 31 4.87 -8.63 -12.24
CA SER A 31 6.11 -9.30 -12.66
C SER A 31 6.51 -10.41 -11.69
N GLY A 32 7.48 -11.23 -12.13
CA GLY A 32 8.03 -12.34 -11.35
C GLY A 32 7.12 -13.57 -11.29
N LEU A 33 7.47 -14.53 -10.42
CA LEU A 33 6.79 -15.82 -10.29
C LEU A 33 5.31 -15.69 -9.89
N LEU A 34 4.95 -14.59 -9.23
CA LEU A 34 3.62 -14.32 -8.69
C LEU A 34 2.83 -13.31 -9.55
N CYS A 35 3.26 -13.06 -10.80
CA CYS A 35 2.55 -12.19 -11.73
C CYS A 35 1.07 -12.59 -11.87
N GLY A 36 0.19 -11.59 -11.84
CA GLY A 36 -1.27 -11.72 -11.85
C GLY A 36 -1.89 -12.11 -10.51
N LYS A 37 -1.11 -12.40 -9.47
CA LYS A 37 -1.65 -12.67 -8.12
C LYS A 37 -1.91 -11.38 -7.36
N GLN A 38 -2.95 -11.42 -6.53
CA GLN A 38 -3.21 -10.39 -5.54
C GLN A 38 -2.38 -10.63 -4.28
N GLY A 39 -1.89 -9.54 -3.69
CA GLY A 39 -1.20 -9.54 -2.42
C GLY A 39 -1.59 -8.32 -1.59
N VAL A 40 -1.29 -8.39 -0.30
CA VAL A 40 -1.54 -7.29 0.63
C VAL A 40 -0.21 -6.65 1.01
N ILE A 41 -0.11 -5.34 0.90
CA ILE A 41 1.07 -4.60 1.34
C ILE A 41 1.21 -4.74 2.85
N VAL A 42 2.32 -5.30 3.30
CA VAL A 42 2.68 -5.37 4.72
C VAL A 42 3.35 -4.05 5.14
N GLY A 43 4.16 -3.49 4.26
CA GLY A 43 4.85 -2.21 4.46
C GLY A 43 5.98 -2.02 3.46
N GLN A 44 6.72 -0.93 3.61
CA GLN A 44 7.90 -0.66 2.78
C GLN A 44 9.08 -1.53 3.23
N ALA A 45 9.85 -2.04 2.27
CA ALA A 45 11.11 -2.73 2.55
C ALA A 45 12.23 -1.72 2.86
N SER A 46 13.35 -2.20 3.42
CA SER A 46 14.51 -1.34 3.70
C SER A 46 15.11 -0.70 2.43
N ALA A 47 14.92 -1.33 1.28
CA ALA A 47 15.29 -0.78 -0.02
C ALA A 47 14.26 0.26 -0.47
N LYS A 48 14.74 1.41 -0.96
CA LYS A 48 13.87 2.43 -1.56
C LYS A 48 13.09 1.80 -2.73
N ASN A 49 11.82 2.17 -2.86
CA ASN A 49 10.89 1.71 -3.91
C ASN A 49 10.53 0.22 -3.88
N HIS A 50 10.83 -0.51 -2.81
CA HIS A 50 10.36 -1.89 -2.64
C HIS A 50 9.34 -1.99 -1.53
N TYR A 51 8.32 -2.82 -1.73
CA TYR A 51 7.30 -3.14 -0.75
C TYR A 51 7.35 -4.62 -0.38
N ARG A 52 7.10 -4.91 0.89
CA ARG A 52 6.84 -6.25 1.39
C ARG A 52 5.37 -6.54 1.15
N VAL A 53 5.09 -7.57 0.38
CA VAL A 53 3.74 -7.94 -0.05
C VAL A 53 3.48 -9.37 0.38
N LYS A 54 2.36 -9.58 1.08
CA LYS A 54 1.91 -10.90 1.49
C LYS A 54 0.97 -11.48 0.44
N VAL A 55 1.37 -12.58 -0.18
CA VAL A 55 0.58 -13.33 -1.17
C VAL A 55 0.27 -14.70 -0.57
N GLY A 56 -0.96 -14.88 -0.10
CA GLY A 56 -1.36 -16.07 0.66
C GLY A 56 -0.54 -16.22 1.96
N ALA A 57 0.18 -17.33 2.10
CA ALA A 57 1.04 -17.60 3.25
C ALA A 57 2.50 -17.09 3.07
N MET A 58 2.84 -16.58 1.89
CA MET A 58 4.20 -16.13 1.57
C MET A 58 4.31 -14.61 1.67
N GLU A 59 5.47 -14.12 2.09
CA GLU A 59 5.83 -12.71 2.03
C GLU A 59 6.97 -12.52 1.03
N VAL A 60 6.81 -11.60 0.10
CA VAL A 60 7.78 -11.29 -0.96
C VAL A 60 8.10 -9.81 -0.97
N THR A 61 9.31 -9.47 -1.36
CA THR A 61 9.70 -8.07 -1.60
C THR A 61 9.58 -7.79 -3.08
N VAL A 62 8.82 -6.76 -3.45
CA VAL A 62 8.47 -6.43 -4.84
C VAL A 62 8.74 -4.97 -5.09
N ASP A 63 9.29 -4.64 -6.26
CA ASP A 63 9.47 -3.24 -6.66
C ASP A 63 8.11 -2.58 -6.91
N THR A 64 8.00 -1.30 -6.59
CA THR A 64 6.79 -0.50 -6.77
C THR A 64 6.32 -0.48 -8.22
N ALA A 65 7.24 -0.51 -9.19
CA ALA A 65 6.92 -0.55 -10.62
C ALA A 65 6.17 -1.83 -11.03
N ASP A 66 6.38 -2.91 -10.28
CA ASP A 66 5.75 -4.21 -10.50
C ASP A 66 4.46 -4.38 -9.70
N LEU A 67 3.95 -3.32 -9.07
CA LEU A 67 2.71 -3.33 -8.30
C LEU A 67 1.66 -2.44 -8.94
N ARG A 68 0.43 -2.94 -8.95
CA ARG A 68 -0.75 -2.16 -9.35
C ARG A 68 -1.82 -2.24 -8.26
N PRO A 69 -2.57 -1.16 -7.98
CA PRO A 69 -3.72 -1.25 -7.10
C PRO A 69 -4.72 -2.28 -7.64
N ALA A 70 -5.22 -3.16 -6.78
CA ALA A 70 -6.36 -4.01 -7.11
C ALA A 70 -7.65 -3.18 -6.98
N THR A 71 -8.02 -2.46 -8.03
CA THR A 71 -9.33 -1.79 -8.15
C THR A 71 -10.46 -2.77 -8.37
#